data_AF-A0A834S6L3-F1
#
_entry.id   AF-A0A834S6L3-F1
#
_cell.length_a   1.000
_cell.length_b   1.000
_cell.length_c   1.000
_cell.angle_alpha   90.00
_cell.angle_beta   90.00
_cell.angle_gamma   90.00
#
_symmetry.space_group_name_H-M   'P 1'
#
loop_
_entity.id
_entity.type
_entity.pdbx_description
1 polymer ?
#
loop_
_entity_poly.entity_id
_entity_poly.type
_entity_poly.pdbx_seq_one_letter_code
_entity_poly.pdbx_strand_id
1 'polypeptide(L)'
;MATETDTCHRAKAVTTDDSDHSADPESTKPNNAHNSTTLSAGVAYPELDGTDLSLARKHPYVVGLTAIATRHEPHQPFGLAYVTDYTKYLKITAVIRPSCNRGAQVVVVNDDMVAKIYDPLFYDSCDDSVFGEDVVTKAHCDYSYEAAAYQELQKSPAAQELIPAFYGTWTIDIDTLKREGDQLCKYTRQVPVLLIEYVRGFTMTDLDPRMLNEQMRTSVVKKALEADSIIYDAGVNHGDMHPRNIVIVGFRSDLEDGAPKEAIIKVIDFNVAHVRFHPMNKDLEIERIIQKEREGWFPKLPSPLLRFYHSLDGFVWEGWCPNDDPDSDHEGSSLWLWNQFKDDDRYIPVIWDRTNPWKSPRYVELENTSHDNSNLGTKIDGNDDVKVHGEDGIDIEMGETEEGVWDDW
;
A
#
# COMPACT_ATOMS: atom_id res chain seq x y z
N MET A 1 10.81 -61.18 7.81
CA MET A 1 10.65 -60.96 6.36
C MET A 1 10.67 -59.46 6.17
N ALA A 2 11.84 -58.86 5.92
CA ALA A 2 12.39 -58.58 4.57
C ALA A 2 11.50 -57.55 3.87
N THR A 3 11.93 -56.34 3.47
CA THR A 3 13.21 -55.85 2.88
C THR A 3 13.24 -54.29 2.97
N GLU A 4 14.37 -53.68 3.35
CA GLU A 4 15.32 -52.86 2.53
C GLU A 4 14.91 -51.37 2.35
N THR A 5 15.57 -50.39 3.02
CA THR A 5 16.81 -49.62 2.66
C THR A 5 16.62 -48.71 1.43
N ASP A 6 16.86 -47.39 1.48
CA ASP A 6 18.19 -46.79 1.67
C ASP A 6 18.15 -45.35 2.25
N THR A 7 19.05 -45.13 3.21
CA THR A 7 19.56 -43.84 3.69
C THR A 7 20.97 -43.63 3.13
N CYS A 8 21.29 -42.43 2.62
CA CYS A 8 22.68 -42.03 2.37
C CYS A 8 23.03 -40.77 3.17
N HIS A 9 23.82 -40.97 4.22
CA HIS A 9 24.71 -39.97 4.78
C HIS A 9 26.10 -40.19 4.19
N ARG A 10 26.83 -39.12 3.83
CA ARG A 10 28.28 -39.08 4.03
C ARG A 10 28.81 -37.67 4.26
N ALA A 11 29.78 -37.60 5.16
CA ALA A 11 30.31 -36.45 5.85
C ALA A 11 31.54 -35.79 5.18
N LYS A 12 31.76 -34.54 5.60
CA LYS A 12 33.00 -33.79 5.91
C LYS A 12 34.33 -34.25 5.28
N ALA A 13 35.07 -33.27 4.73
CA ALA A 13 36.50 -33.10 4.99
C ALA A 13 36.91 -31.62 4.96
N VAL A 14 37.75 -31.26 5.93
CA VAL A 14 38.47 -30.00 6.19
C VAL A 14 39.91 -30.17 5.70
N THR A 15 40.59 -29.08 5.28
CA THR A 15 42.04 -28.71 5.42
C THR A 15 42.33 -27.58 4.41
N THR A 16 42.58 -26.31 4.78
CA THR A 16 43.76 -25.61 5.39
C THR A 16 44.93 -25.31 4.44
N ASP A 17 45.36 -24.04 4.50
CA ASP A 17 46.69 -23.45 4.22
C ASP A 17 47.14 -23.36 2.74
N ASP A 18 47.84 -22.33 2.25
CA ASP A 18 48.46 -21.14 2.86
C ASP A 18 48.91 -20.17 1.72
N SER A 19 49.00 -18.86 2.05
CA SER A 19 50.01 -17.82 1.71
C SER A 19 50.94 -17.97 0.45
N ASP A 20 51.48 -16.95 -0.25
CA ASP A 20 51.73 -15.52 -0.04
C ASP A 20 52.38 -14.91 -1.33
N HIS A 21 52.58 -13.57 -1.37
CA HIS A 21 53.53 -12.76 -2.20
C HIS A 21 53.18 -12.42 -3.67
N SER A 22 53.52 -11.26 -4.27
CA SER A 22 53.98 -9.92 -3.87
C SER A 22 54.08 -9.03 -5.15
N ALA A 23 54.09 -7.71 -4.96
CA ALA A 23 54.81 -6.68 -5.76
C ALA A 23 54.11 -5.96 -6.96
N ASP A 24 53.78 -4.69 -6.69
CA ASP A 24 53.91 -3.50 -7.55
C ASP A 24 55.42 -3.17 -7.79
N PRO A 25 55.85 -2.38 -8.83
CA PRO A 25 55.66 -0.91 -8.82
C PRO A 25 55.74 -0.10 -10.16
N GLU A 26 55.53 1.22 -10.01
CA GLU A 26 55.98 2.38 -10.84
C GLU A 26 55.24 2.74 -12.15
N SER A 27 54.55 3.89 -12.22
CA SER A 27 55.01 5.30 -12.36
C SER A 27 55.42 5.72 -13.78
N THR A 28 54.61 6.56 -14.43
CA THR A 28 55.08 7.68 -15.28
C THR A 28 53.92 8.62 -15.66
N LYS A 29 54.07 9.92 -15.34
CA LYS A 29 53.44 11.06 -16.04
C LYS A 29 54.49 11.67 -16.98
N PRO A 30 54.10 12.39 -18.07
CA PRO A 30 54.00 13.85 -17.94
C PRO A 30 52.97 14.59 -18.83
N ASN A 31 52.63 15.80 -18.35
CA ASN A 31 52.31 17.07 -19.05
C ASN A 31 50.95 17.40 -19.69
N ASN A 32 50.23 18.28 -18.97
CA ASN A 32 49.62 19.58 -19.34
C ASN A 32 49.31 19.90 -20.83
N ALA A 33 48.04 20.24 -21.09
CA ALA A 33 47.63 21.56 -21.64
C ALA A 33 46.12 21.78 -21.49
N HIS A 34 45.75 23.04 -21.24
CA HIS A 34 44.40 23.56 -21.06
C HIS A 34 43.44 23.28 -22.22
N ASN A 35 42.16 23.05 -21.91
CA ASN A 35 41.02 23.66 -22.60
C ASN A 35 39.76 23.59 -21.72
N SER A 36 39.16 24.77 -21.49
CA SER A 36 37.81 24.92 -20.95
C SER A 36 36.79 24.48 -21.98
N THR A 37 36.04 23.41 -21.69
CA THR A 37 34.70 23.22 -22.24
C THR A 37 33.86 22.39 -21.26
N THR A 38 32.75 22.96 -20.84
CA THR A 38 31.65 22.32 -20.09
C THR A 38 31.19 21.08 -20.85
N LEU A 39 31.41 19.89 -20.29
CA LEU A 39 30.98 18.61 -20.87
C LEU A 39 29.92 17.98 -19.97
N SER A 40 28.70 17.84 -20.49
CA SER A 40 27.71 16.91 -19.97
C SER A 40 28.32 15.50 -20.02
N ALA A 41 28.32 14.78 -18.91
CA ALA A 41 28.86 13.43 -18.86
C ALA A 41 27.98 12.47 -19.69
N GLY A 42 28.35 12.30 -20.96
CA GLY A 42 27.85 11.22 -21.80
C GLY A 42 28.52 9.91 -21.38
N VAL A 43 27.72 8.96 -20.89
CA VAL A 43 28.17 7.58 -20.70
C VAL A 43 28.37 6.97 -22.09
N ALA A 44 29.58 6.46 -22.38
CA ALA A 44 29.83 5.70 -23.59
C ALA A 44 29.12 4.33 -23.48
N TYR A 45 28.24 4.04 -24.44
CA TYR A 45 27.59 2.74 -24.54
C TYR A 45 28.44 1.80 -25.42
N PRO A 46 28.72 0.56 -24.98
CA PRO A 46 29.37 -0.43 -25.83
C PRO A 46 28.47 -0.83 -27.01
N GLU A 47 29.09 -1.15 -28.16
CA GLU A 47 28.41 -1.80 -29.29
C GLU A 47 27.88 -3.17 -28.85
N LEU A 48 26.57 -3.42 -29.00
CA LEU A 48 25.92 -4.63 -28.51
C LEU A 48 25.02 -5.28 -29.58
N ASP A 49 25.03 -6.61 -29.57
CA ASP A 49 24.31 -7.56 -30.42
C ASP A 49 22.77 -7.39 -30.34
N GLY A 50 22.10 -7.52 -31.49
CA GLY A 50 20.74 -7.11 -31.79
C GLY A 50 19.60 -7.98 -31.25
N THR A 51 19.81 -8.80 -30.22
CA THR A 51 18.77 -9.70 -29.67
C THR A 51 18.41 -9.46 -28.20
N ASP A 52 19.06 -8.51 -27.53
CA ASP A 52 18.88 -8.32 -26.09
C ASP A 52 17.68 -7.43 -25.73
N LEU A 53 16.52 -8.05 -25.49
CA LEU A 53 15.32 -7.41 -24.92
C LEU A 53 15.53 -6.91 -23.46
N SER A 54 16.63 -7.29 -22.79
CA SER A 54 16.91 -6.87 -21.42
C SER A 54 17.32 -5.39 -21.30
N LEU A 55 17.79 -4.77 -22.39
CA LEU A 55 18.14 -3.35 -22.43
C LEU A 55 16.95 -2.40 -22.22
N ALA A 56 15.74 -2.81 -22.60
CA ALA A 56 14.52 -2.00 -22.47
C ALA A 56 14.00 -1.90 -21.02
N ARG A 57 14.48 -2.77 -20.11
CA ARG A 57 14.05 -2.81 -18.69
C ARG A 57 15.20 -2.64 -17.71
N LYS A 58 16.26 -1.90 -18.06
CA LYS A 58 17.25 -1.53 -17.06
C LYS A 58 16.62 -0.56 -16.06
N HIS A 59 16.51 -0.98 -14.81
CA HIS A 59 15.84 -0.21 -13.76
C HIS A 59 16.57 1.12 -13.50
N PRO A 60 15.96 2.29 -13.78
CA PRO A 60 16.65 3.58 -13.71
C PRO A 60 16.80 4.07 -12.26
N TYR A 61 15.93 3.64 -11.35
CA TYR A 61 15.86 4.13 -9.97
C TYR A 61 16.92 3.44 -9.09
N VAL A 62 18.16 3.91 -9.19
CA VAL A 62 19.32 3.42 -8.44
C VAL A 62 19.95 4.52 -7.59
N VAL A 63 20.70 4.14 -6.55
CA VAL A 63 21.43 5.10 -5.70
C VAL A 63 22.33 5.98 -6.55
N GLY A 64 22.25 7.29 -6.30
CA GLY A 64 22.99 8.31 -7.05
C GLY A 64 22.23 8.89 -8.24
N LEU A 65 21.10 8.30 -8.68
CA LEU A 65 20.23 8.94 -9.67
C LEU A 65 19.73 10.27 -9.13
N THR A 66 19.71 11.28 -9.99
CA THR A 66 19.21 12.61 -9.67
C THR A 66 18.13 13.02 -10.64
N ALA A 67 17.06 13.64 -10.17
CA ALA A 67 15.97 14.13 -10.99
C ALA A 67 15.50 15.50 -10.49
N ILE A 68 14.93 16.30 -11.40
CA ILE A 68 14.20 17.51 -11.05
C ILE A 68 12.72 17.13 -11.07
N ALA A 69 12.09 17.18 -9.90
CA ALA A 69 10.66 16.94 -9.75
C ALA A 69 9.91 18.25 -9.91
N THR A 70 8.82 18.26 -10.68
CA THR A 70 7.94 19.42 -10.86
C THR A 70 6.63 19.17 -10.14
N ARG A 71 6.17 20.11 -9.30
CA ARG A 71 4.98 19.93 -8.47
C ARG A 71 3.70 19.92 -9.31
N HIS A 72 2.74 19.06 -8.97
CA HIS A 72 1.38 19.18 -9.47
C HIS A 72 0.64 20.26 -8.66
N GLU A 73 0.26 21.36 -9.32
CA GLU A 73 -0.79 22.23 -8.82
C GLU A 73 -1.99 22.19 -9.78
N PRO A 74 -3.22 22.39 -9.31
CA PRO A 74 -4.33 22.63 -10.22
C PRO A 74 -3.98 23.83 -11.10
N HIS A 75 -4.17 23.71 -12.41
CA HIS A 75 -4.09 24.87 -13.30
C HIS A 75 -5.02 25.96 -12.75
N GLN A 76 -4.44 27.08 -12.31
CA GLN A 76 -5.16 28.21 -11.74
C GLN A 76 -6.26 28.74 -12.68
N PRO A 77 -7.28 29.42 -12.11
CA PRO A 77 -7.20 30.88 -12.17
C PRO A 77 -7.48 31.54 -10.80
N PHE A 78 -6.62 31.38 -9.78
CA PHE A 78 -6.73 32.17 -8.56
C PHE A 78 -5.36 32.46 -7.89
N GLY A 79 -4.83 33.66 -8.14
CA GLY A 79 -4.35 34.56 -7.09
C GLY A 79 -2.95 34.36 -6.49
N LEU A 80 -1.96 35.04 -7.09
CA LEU A 80 -1.02 35.97 -6.45
C LEU A 80 -0.30 35.55 -5.15
N ALA A 81 0.72 34.71 -5.29
CA ALA A 81 2.03 34.87 -4.66
C ALA A 81 3.03 34.00 -5.45
N TYR A 82 4.15 34.58 -5.91
CA TYR A 82 5.22 33.79 -6.53
C TYR A 82 5.91 32.96 -5.45
N VAL A 83 5.40 31.75 -5.20
CA VAL A 83 6.11 30.75 -4.39
C VAL A 83 7.06 30.02 -5.33
N THR A 84 8.35 30.08 -5.03
CA THR A 84 9.45 29.67 -5.91
C THR A 84 9.71 28.16 -5.98
N ASP A 85 8.87 27.31 -5.39
CA ASP A 85 9.16 25.87 -5.26
C ASP A 85 8.32 25.02 -6.22
N TYR A 86 8.27 25.43 -7.49
CA TYR A 86 7.68 24.61 -8.57
C TYR A 86 8.54 23.39 -8.89
N THR A 87 9.79 23.38 -8.46
CA THR A 87 10.72 22.27 -8.70
C THR A 87 11.45 21.86 -7.42
N LYS A 88 11.75 20.57 -7.29
CA LYS A 88 12.53 19.99 -6.20
C LYS A 88 13.60 19.08 -6.78
N TYR A 89 14.84 19.28 -6.36
CA TYR A 89 15.93 18.37 -6.71
C TYR A 89 15.85 17.12 -5.84
N LEU A 90 15.78 15.96 -6.47
CA LEU A 90 15.74 14.65 -5.82
C LEU A 90 17.02 13.90 -6.16
N LYS A 91 17.68 13.36 -5.14
CA LYS A 91 18.78 12.41 -5.28
C LYS A 91 18.41 11.13 -4.56
N ILE A 92 18.42 10.00 -5.27
CA ILE A 92 18.20 8.69 -4.65
C ILE A 92 19.41 8.36 -3.77
N THR A 93 19.19 8.16 -2.47
CA THR A 93 20.24 7.85 -1.50
C THR A 93 20.14 6.44 -0.95
N ALA A 94 18.96 5.85 -0.93
CA ALA A 94 18.76 4.42 -0.67
C ALA A 94 17.57 3.89 -1.46
N VAL A 95 17.45 2.57 -1.51
CA VAL A 95 16.41 1.90 -2.25
C VAL A 95 15.65 0.97 -1.31
N ILE A 96 14.31 1.08 -1.29
CA ILE A 96 13.44 0.30 -0.41
C ILE A 96 12.87 -0.89 -1.18
N ARG A 97 12.30 -0.64 -2.36
CA ARG A 97 11.69 -1.68 -3.19
C ARG A 97 11.85 -1.35 -4.68
N PRO A 98 12.99 -1.73 -5.30
CA PRO A 98 13.21 -1.64 -6.74
C PRO A 98 12.87 -2.98 -7.37
N SER A 99 11.77 -3.10 -8.09
CA SER A 99 11.43 -4.36 -8.71
C SER A 99 10.42 -4.15 -9.83
N CYS A 100 10.64 -4.84 -10.93
CA CYS A 100 9.58 -5.09 -11.90
C CYS A 100 8.41 -5.79 -11.21
N ASN A 101 7.20 -5.51 -11.65
CA ASN A 101 5.97 -6.19 -11.25
C ASN A 101 5.63 -6.05 -9.74
N ARG A 102 6.03 -4.94 -9.13
CA ARG A 102 5.70 -4.63 -7.72
C ARG A 102 4.93 -3.32 -7.55
N GLY A 103 4.37 -2.78 -8.64
CA GLY A 103 3.70 -1.49 -8.66
C GLY A 103 4.68 -0.33 -8.52
N ALA A 104 4.37 0.64 -7.65
CA ALA A 104 5.21 1.81 -7.45
C ALA A 104 6.63 1.44 -6.98
N GLN A 105 7.64 2.08 -7.58
CA GLN A 105 9.03 1.94 -7.17
C GLN A 105 9.28 2.83 -5.97
N VAL A 106 9.87 2.27 -4.90
CA VAL A 106 10.00 2.97 -3.62
C VAL A 106 11.47 3.18 -3.30
N VAL A 107 11.86 4.44 -3.17
CA VAL A 107 13.25 4.85 -2.93
C VAL A 107 13.34 5.95 -1.89
N VAL A 108 14.44 5.99 -1.14
CA VAL A 108 14.76 7.12 -0.25
C VAL A 108 15.46 8.19 -1.10
N VAL A 109 14.98 9.43 -0.99
CA VAL A 109 15.56 10.59 -1.66
C VAL A 109 15.97 11.63 -0.63
N ASN A 110 17.14 12.25 -0.86
CA ASN A 110 17.71 13.29 0.00
C ASN A 110 17.86 12.89 1.48
N ASP A 111 17.94 11.58 1.77
CA ASP A 111 18.14 10.96 3.11
C ASP A 111 16.98 11.06 4.12
N ASP A 112 15.94 11.83 3.81
CA ASP A 112 14.84 12.15 4.72
C ASP A 112 13.45 12.01 4.11
N MET A 113 13.34 11.74 2.81
CA MET A 113 12.07 11.54 2.11
C MET A 113 12.01 10.17 1.45
N VAL A 114 10.81 9.64 1.30
CA VAL A 114 10.51 8.52 0.41
C VAL A 114 9.82 9.05 -0.84
N ALA A 115 10.33 8.65 -1.99
CA ALA A 115 9.66 8.81 -3.27
C ALA A 115 8.99 7.50 -3.66
N LYS A 116 7.66 7.55 -3.81
CA LYS A 116 6.88 6.49 -4.47
C LYS A 116 6.69 6.90 -5.93
N ILE A 117 7.28 6.13 -6.83
CA ILE A 117 7.37 6.44 -8.26
C ILE A 117 6.43 5.49 -9.01
N TYR A 118 5.35 6.03 -9.56
CA TYR A 118 4.28 5.26 -10.21
C TYR A 118 4.55 5.16 -11.70
N ASP A 119 5.58 4.40 -12.05
CA ASP A 119 6.00 4.22 -13.43
C ASP A 119 5.33 2.99 -14.05
N PRO A 120 4.39 3.17 -15.02
CA PRO A 120 3.70 2.05 -15.65
C PRO A 120 4.62 1.00 -16.26
N LEU A 121 5.85 1.37 -16.64
CA LEU A 121 6.82 0.44 -17.23
C LEU A 121 7.24 -0.69 -16.27
N PHE A 122 7.08 -0.50 -14.96
CA PHE A 122 7.43 -1.47 -13.93
C PHE A 122 6.23 -2.08 -13.21
N TYR A 123 5.02 -1.78 -13.68
CA TYR A 123 3.81 -2.43 -13.21
C TYR A 123 3.67 -3.82 -13.82
N ASP A 124 3.05 -4.73 -13.08
CA ASP A 124 2.83 -6.10 -13.56
C ASP A 124 1.74 -6.09 -14.63
N SER A 125 2.13 -6.36 -15.86
CA SER A 125 1.17 -6.72 -16.90
C SER A 125 0.82 -8.19 -16.67
N CYS A 126 -0.15 -8.48 -15.80
CA CYS A 126 -0.66 -9.84 -15.66
C CYS A 126 -1.02 -10.40 -17.05
N ASP A 127 -0.25 -11.38 -17.53
CA ASP A 127 -0.50 -12.10 -18.80
C ASP A 127 -1.78 -12.96 -18.73
N ASP A 128 -2.35 -13.16 -17.53
CA ASP A 128 -3.48 -14.08 -17.29
C ASP A 128 -4.87 -13.47 -17.48
N SER A 129 -4.99 -12.16 -17.73
CA SER A 129 -6.27 -11.60 -18.12
C SER A 129 -6.41 -11.62 -19.64
N VAL A 130 -7.51 -12.19 -20.15
CA VAL A 130 -7.85 -12.25 -21.59
C VAL A 130 -7.86 -10.86 -22.27
N PHE A 131 -7.85 -9.79 -21.48
CA PHE A 131 -7.84 -8.39 -21.93
C PHE A 131 -6.55 -7.62 -21.63
N GLY A 132 -5.56 -8.23 -20.94
CA GLY A 132 -4.38 -7.54 -20.41
C GLY A 132 -4.77 -6.46 -19.39
N GLU A 133 -4.19 -6.46 -18.19
CA GLU A 133 -4.37 -5.29 -17.32
C GLU A 133 -3.66 -4.08 -17.92
N ASP A 134 -4.39 -2.98 -18.11
CA ASP A 134 -3.81 -1.71 -18.51
C ASP A 134 -2.96 -1.16 -17.35
N VAL A 135 -1.66 -1.46 -17.41
CA VAL A 135 -0.65 -1.02 -16.44
C VAL A 135 -0.57 0.49 -16.30
N VAL A 136 -0.96 1.26 -17.32
CA VAL A 136 -1.03 2.73 -17.26
C VAL A 136 -2.19 3.14 -16.38
N THR A 137 -3.38 2.58 -16.63
CA THR A 137 -4.55 2.80 -15.78
C THR A 137 -4.28 2.37 -14.35
N LYS A 138 -3.67 1.20 -14.12
CA LYS A 138 -3.36 0.72 -12.77
C LYS A 138 -2.40 1.66 -12.04
N ALA A 139 -1.29 2.06 -12.66
CA ALA A 139 -0.34 2.98 -12.05
C ALA A 139 -0.97 4.35 -11.74
N HIS A 140 -1.84 4.82 -12.62
CA HIS A 140 -2.57 6.07 -12.43
C HIS A 140 -3.58 6.00 -11.28
N CYS A 141 -4.32 4.88 -11.16
CA CYS A 141 -5.25 4.64 -10.05
C CYS A 141 -4.50 4.59 -8.71
N ASP A 142 -3.46 3.76 -8.60
CA ASP A 142 -2.63 3.63 -7.40
C ASP A 142 -2.10 5.00 -6.94
N TYR A 143 -1.58 5.81 -7.88
CA TYR A 143 -1.12 7.16 -7.62
C TYR A 143 -2.23 8.09 -7.13
N SER A 144 -3.37 8.09 -7.84
CA SER A 144 -4.47 9.01 -7.59
C SER A 144 -5.17 8.72 -6.27
N TYR A 145 -5.36 7.46 -5.92
CA TYR A 145 -5.95 7.05 -4.65
C TYR A 145 -5.07 7.46 -3.47
N GLU A 146 -3.76 7.19 -3.55
CA GLU A 146 -2.84 7.57 -2.49
C GLU A 146 -2.70 9.08 -2.34
N ALA A 147 -2.58 9.81 -3.44
CA ALA A 147 -2.53 11.26 -3.43
C ALA A 147 -3.79 11.88 -2.80
N ALA A 148 -4.97 11.39 -3.19
CA ALA A 148 -6.25 11.86 -2.65
C ALA A 148 -6.39 11.54 -1.15
N ALA A 149 -5.95 10.34 -0.73
CA ALA A 149 -5.94 9.95 0.68
C ALA A 149 -5.07 10.88 1.53
N TYR A 150 -3.81 11.09 1.13
CA TYR A 150 -2.91 12.00 1.87
C TYR A 150 -3.46 13.43 1.93
N GLN A 151 -4.05 13.93 0.83
CA GLN A 151 -4.68 15.25 0.78
C GLN A 151 -5.88 15.36 1.73
N GLU A 152 -6.74 14.36 1.78
CA GLU A 152 -7.88 14.34 2.71
C GLU A 152 -7.40 14.34 4.16
N LEU A 153 -6.41 13.50 4.49
CA LEU A 153 -5.89 13.36 5.84
C LEU A 153 -5.20 14.63 6.35
N GLN A 154 -4.72 15.53 5.47
CA GLN A 154 -4.20 16.84 5.88
C GLN A 154 -5.27 17.72 6.56
N LYS A 155 -6.56 17.40 6.44
CA LYS A 155 -7.64 18.16 7.09
C LYS A 155 -7.82 17.78 8.57
N SER A 156 -7.23 16.68 9.02
CA SER A 156 -7.33 16.20 10.41
C SER A 156 -5.95 16.18 11.09
N PRO A 157 -5.72 17.03 12.11
CA PRO A 157 -4.46 17.01 12.87
C PRO A 157 -4.18 15.64 13.52
N ALA A 158 -5.22 14.98 14.04
CA ALA A 158 -5.09 13.65 14.65
C ALA A 158 -4.62 12.60 13.63
N ALA A 159 -5.12 12.66 12.39
CA ALA A 159 -4.68 11.74 11.34
C ALA A 159 -3.25 12.03 10.88
N GLN A 160 -2.83 13.31 10.84
CA GLN A 160 -1.45 13.69 10.48
C GLN A 160 -0.40 13.11 11.44
N GLU A 161 -0.74 12.95 12.72
CA GLU A 161 0.15 12.30 13.69
C GLU A 161 0.36 10.80 13.39
N LEU A 162 -0.56 10.17 12.67
CA LEU A 162 -0.56 8.74 12.38
C LEU A 162 0.02 8.38 11.01
N ILE A 163 0.30 9.35 10.16
CA ILE A 163 0.85 9.12 8.83
C ILE A 163 2.22 9.82 8.67
N PRO A 164 3.04 9.42 7.70
CA PRO A 164 4.20 10.20 7.28
C PRO A 164 3.79 11.61 6.85
N ALA A 165 4.64 12.62 7.11
CA ALA A 165 4.40 13.94 6.57
C ALA A 165 4.32 13.90 5.03
N PHE A 166 3.32 14.58 4.46
CA PHE A 166 3.08 14.59 3.02
C PHE A 166 3.74 15.81 2.37
N TYR A 167 4.71 15.58 1.47
CA TYR A 167 5.42 16.63 0.74
C TYR A 167 4.85 16.90 -0.65
N GLY A 168 3.70 16.30 -0.97
CA GLY A 168 2.94 16.59 -2.18
C GLY A 168 3.17 15.61 -3.32
N THR A 169 2.55 15.96 -4.43
CA THR A 169 2.53 15.25 -5.71
C THR A 169 3.41 15.95 -6.74
N TRP A 170 4.11 15.16 -7.54
CA TRP A 170 5.17 15.62 -8.43
C TRP A 170 5.22 14.80 -9.72
N THR A 171 5.91 15.31 -10.72
CA THR A 171 6.35 14.57 -11.90
C THR A 171 7.85 14.67 -12.07
N ILE A 172 8.50 13.58 -12.43
CA ILE A 172 9.90 13.54 -12.86
C ILE A 172 10.00 13.08 -14.31
N ASP A 173 10.99 13.58 -15.03
CA ASP A 173 11.34 13.10 -16.36
C ASP A 173 12.35 11.94 -16.23
N ILE A 174 12.00 10.79 -16.83
CA ILE A 174 12.85 9.60 -16.86
C ILE A 174 13.15 9.20 -18.29
N ASP A 175 14.43 9.17 -18.59
CA ASP A 175 14.94 8.70 -19.85
C ASP A 175 14.93 7.17 -19.89
N THR A 176 14.40 6.60 -20.97
CA THR A 176 14.52 5.19 -21.32
C THR A 176 15.06 5.05 -22.72
N LEU A 177 15.65 3.89 -23.01
CA LEU A 177 16.09 3.54 -24.35
C LEU A 177 14.98 2.74 -25.00
N LYS A 178 14.53 3.22 -26.16
CA LYS A 178 13.51 2.57 -26.98
C LYS A 178 14.15 2.17 -28.31
N ARG A 179 13.80 0.99 -28.82
CA ARG A 179 14.21 0.58 -30.15
C ARG A 179 13.18 1.07 -31.17
N GLU A 180 13.62 1.79 -32.18
CA GLU A 180 12.82 2.22 -33.33
C GLU A 180 13.49 1.69 -34.61
N GLY A 181 12.99 0.55 -35.10
CA GLY A 181 13.68 -0.23 -36.14
C GLY A 181 15.01 -0.78 -35.64
N ASP A 182 16.08 -0.55 -36.39
CA ASP A 182 17.44 -0.97 -35.99
C ASP A 182 18.15 0.04 -35.06
N GLN A 183 17.53 1.21 -34.81
CA GLN A 183 18.13 2.28 -34.01
C GLN A 183 17.68 2.22 -32.55
N LEU A 184 18.60 2.51 -31.63
CA LEU A 184 18.31 2.73 -30.22
C LEU A 184 18.18 4.23 -29.97
N CYS A 185 16.97 4.71 -29.70
CA CYS A 185 16.68 6.11 -29.43
C CYS A 185 16.38 6.33 -27.95
N LYS A 186 16.73 7.53 -27.47
CA LYS A 186 16.41 7.97 -26.13
C LYS A 186 15.00 8.55 -26.11
N TYR A 187 14.16 8.04 -25.23
CA TYR A 187 12.79 8.49 -25.04
C TYR A 187 12.61 8.97 -23.59
N THR A 188 12.18 10.21 -23.40
CA THR A 188 11.90 10.77 -22.07
C THR A 188 10.41 10.64 -21.79
N ARG A 189 10.07 10.02 -20.64
CA ARG A 189 8.68 9.92 -20.17
C ARG A 189 8.51 10.68 -18.86
N GLN A 190 7.33 11.26 -18.69
CA GLN A 190 6.91 11.89 -17.45
C GLN A 190 6.31 10.84 -16.51
N VAL A 191 6.86 10.75 -15.30
CA VAL A 191 6.45 9.75 -14.30
C VAL A 191 5.90 10.44 -13.07
N PRO A 192 4.68 10.10 -12.61
CA PRO A 192 4.12 10.59 -11.35
C PRO A 192 4.93 10.11 -10.14
N VAL A 193 5.11 11.01 -9.18
CA VAL A 193 5.84 10.76 -7.94
C VAL A 193 5.06 11.35 -6.78
N LEU A 194 4.97 10.58 -5.70
CA LEU A 194 4.48 11.03 -4.42
C LEU A 194 5.65 11.11 -3.44
N LEU A 195 5.79 12.23 -2.73
CA LEU A 195 6.84 12.44 -1.73
C LEU A 195 6.25 12.47 -0.32
N ILE A 196 6.80 11.64 0.56
CA ILE A 196 6.43 11.56 1.98
C ILE A 196 7.67 11.49 2.86
N GLU A 197 7.49 11.71 4.16
CA GLU A 197 8.53 11.51 5.18
C GLU A 197 9.12 10.11 5.13
N TYR A 198 10.46 10.03 5.21
CA TYR A 198 11.12 8.77 5.47
C TYR A 198 11.04 8.43 6.96
N VAL A 199 10.02 7.64 7.30
CA VAL A 199 9.80 7.16 8.66
C VAL A 199 10.87 6.12 9.02
N ARG A 200 11.76 6.49 9.94
CA ARG A 200 12.84 5.61 10.43
C ARG A 200 12.31 4.63 11.48
N GLY A 201 11.80 3.50 11.01
CA GLY A 201 11.27 2.43 11.84
C GLY A 201 11.32 1.09 11.12
N PHE A 202 10.61 0.12 11.68
CA PHE A 202 10.42 -1.21 11.10
C PHE A 202 8.93 -1.42 10.84
N THR A 203 8.56 -2.04 9.72
CA THR A 203 7.17 -2.48 9.57
C THR A 203 6.87 -3.56 10.60
N MET A 204 5.60 -3.78 10.93
CA MET A 204 5.23 -4.90 11.79
C MET A 204 5.65 -6.25 11.19
N THR A 205 5.70 -6.38 9.86
CA THR A 205 6.18 -7.59 9.19
C THR A 205 7.69 -7.81 9.30
N ASP A 206 8.47 -6.74 9.44
CA ASP A 206 9.94 -6.84 9.62
C ASP A 206 10.32 -7.34 11.02
N LEU A 207 9.37 -7.32 11.97
CA LEU A 207 9.58 -7.72 13.35
C LEU A 207 9.01 -9.11 13.60
N ASP A 208 9.72 -9.92 14.38
CA ASP A 208 9.19 -11.18 14.90
C ASP A 208 8.36 -10.91 16.17
N PRO A 209 7.02 -11.07 16.15
CA PRO A 209 6.18 -10.73 17.30
C PRO A 209 6.40 -11.66 18.50
N ARG A 210 7.05 -12.82 18.29
CA ARG A 210 7.40 -13.78 19.34
C ARG A 210 8.57 -13.30 20.20
N MET A 211 9.34 -12.34 19.68
CA MET A 211 10.43 -11.68 20.42
C MET A 211 9.90 -10.58 21.35
N LEU A 212 8.65 -10.15 21.16
CA LEU A 212 7.96 -9.21 22.02
C LEU A 212 7.16 -9.95 23.10
N ASN A 213 7.07 -9.36 24.29
CA ASN A 213 6.12 -9.85 25.28
C ASN A 213 4.68 -9.57 24.83
N GLU A 214 3.73 -10.33 25.38
CA GLU A 214 2.32 -10.25 25.02
C GLU A 214 1.72 -8.85 25.21
N GLN A 215 2.11 -8.15 26.28
CA GLN A 215 1.62 -6.80 26.57
C GLN A 215 2.05 -5.81 25.47
N MET A 216 3.30 -5.87 25.03
CA MET A 216 3.82 -5.02 23.97
C MET A 216 3.15 -5.33 22.64
N ARG A 217 3.03 -6.62 22.30
CA ARG A 217 2.37 -7.06 21.08
C ARG A 217 0.91 -6.59 21.03
N THR A 218 0.18 -6.78 22.12
CA THR A 218 -1.20 -6.29 22.30
C THR A 218 -1.28 -4.78 22.16
N SER A 219 -0.35 -4.03 22.78
CA SER A 219 -0.32 -2.56 22.70
C SER A 219 -0.09 -2.06 21.27
N VAL A 220 0.83 -2.69 20.52
CA VAL A 220 1.11 -2.35 19.11
C VAL A 220 -0.11 -2.59 18.24
N VAL A 221 -0.73 -3.78 18.33
CA VAL A 221 -1.93 -4.08 17.54
C VAL A 221 -3.05 -3.14 17.93
N LYS A 222 -3.31 -2.94 19.22
CA LYS A 222 -4.36 -2.02 19.70
C LYS A 222 -4.20 -0.67 19.00
N LYS A 223 -3.02 -0.05 19.11
CA LYS A 223 -2.70 1.23 18.45
C LYS A 223 -2.96 1.21 16.95
N ALA A 224 -2.54 0.16 16.24
CA ALA A 224 -2.77 0.07 14.79
C ALA A 224 -4.26 0.16 14.44
N LEU A 225 -5.11 -0.51 15.22
CA LEU A 225 -6.56 -0.47 15.03
C LEU A 225 -7.16 0.87 15.47
N GLU A 226 -6.62 1.50 16.52
CA GLU A 226 -7.01 2.87 16.90
C GLU A 226 -6.68 3.88 15.79
N ALA A 227 -5.52 3.72 15.14
CA ALA A 227 -5.12 4.58 14.05
C ALA A 227 -6.05 4.45 12.83
N ASP A 228 -6.46 3.23 12.47
CA ASP A 228 -7.46 3.03 11.42
C ASP A 228 -8.79 3.72 11.76
N SER A 229 -9.27 3.63 13.00
CA SER A 229 -10.49 4.34 13.42
C SER A 229 -10.36 5.86 13.25
N ILE A 230 -9.21 6.45 13.57
CA ILE A 230 -8.95 7.89 13.43
C ILE A 230 -8.83 8.28 11.95
N ILE A 231 -8.14 7.48 11.14
CA ILE A 231 -7.99 7.68 9.69
C ILE A 231 -9.37 7.57 8.99
N TYR A 232 -10.20 6.61 9.40
CA TYR A 232 -11.56 6.43 8.88
C TYR A 232 -12.51 7.57 9.24
N ASP A 233 -12.42 8.07 10.47
CA ASP A 233 -13.16 9.25 10.93
C ASP A 233 -12.71 10.53 10.17
N ALA A 234 -11.42 10.62 9.85
CA ALA A 234 -10.88 11.67 8.98
C ALA A 234 -11.29 11.55 7.50
N GLY A 235 -12.15 10.58 7.15
CA GLY A 235 -12.75 10.47 5.81
C GLY A 235 -12.02 9.55 4.84
N VAL A 236 -11.02 8.78 5.30
CA VAL A 236 -10.27 7.84 4.45
C VAL A 236 -10.41 6.41 4.97
N ASN A 237 -10.89 5.50 4.14
CA ASN A 237 -10.77 4.07 4.40
C ASN A 237 -9.46 3.57 3.80
N HIS A 238 -8.52 3.06 4.60
CA HIS A 238 -7.22 2.61 4.10
C HIS A 238 -7.35 1.46 3.09
N GLY A 239 -8.30 0.54 3.31
CA GLY A 239 -8.56 -0.60 2.41
C GLY A 239 -7.55 -1.75 2.49
N ASP A 240 -6.46 -1.61 3.25
CA ASP A 240 -5.37 -2.59 3.34
C ASP A 240 -4.59 -2.43 4.65
N MET A 241 -5.32 -2.47 5.77
CA MET A 241 -4.73 -2.40 7.12
C MET A 241 -4.03 -3.72 7.46
N HIS A 242 -2.85 -3.93 6.89
CA HIS A 242 -2.00 -5.11 7.10
C HIS A 242 -0.72 -4.73 7.86
N PRO A 243 -0.12 -5.61 8.67
CA PRO A 243 1.17 -5.38 9.34
C PRO A 243 2.28 -4.73 8.47
N ARG A 244 2.42 -5.12 7.20
CA ARG A 244 3.39 -4.54 6.24
C ARG A 244 3.21 -3.04 5.99
N ASN A 245 2.03 -2.50 6.27
CA ASN A 245 1.66 -1.10 6.06
C ASN A 245 1.68 -0.29 7.37
N ILE A 246 2.18 -0.88 8.46
CA ILE A 246 2.27 -0.24 9.77
C ILE A 246 3.72 -0.21 10.22
N VAL A 247 4.29 0.98 10.33
CA VAL A 247 5.67 1.22 10.77
C VAL A 247 5.68 1.54 12.26
N ILE A 248 6.49 0.81 13.02
CA ILE A 248 6.77 1.08 14.43
C ILE A 248 8.00 1.99 14.53
N VAL A 249 7.79 3.17 15.12
CA VAL A 249 8.81 4.20 15.30
C VAL A 249 9.25 4.23 16.76
N GLY A 250 10.30 3.47 17.05
CA GLY A 250 10.90 3.43 18.38
C GLY A 250 9.93 3.08 19.52
N PHE A 251 10.45 3.17 20.73
CA PHE A 251 9.69 2.98 21.95
C PHE A 251 9.93 4.20 22.85
N ARG A 252 8.86 4.95 23.15
CA ARG A 252 8.92 6.14 23.99
C ARG A 252 9.35 5.75 25.40
N SER A 253 10.49 6.30 25.84
CA SER A 253 11.04 6.09 27.18
C SER A 253 10.68 7.20 28.16
N ASP A 254 9.96 8.23 27.71
CA ASP A 254 9.55 9.39 28.51
C ASP A 254 8.25 9.15 29.30
N LEU A 255 7.71 7.94 29.23
CA LEU A 255 6.61 7.49 30.08
C LEU A 255 7.15 7.23 31.49
N GLU A 256 6.32 7.52 32.50
CA GLU A 256 6.68 7.43 33.92
C GLU A 256 7.42 6.13 34.26
N ASP A 257 8.35 6.19 35.21
CA ASP A 257 9.15 5.03 35.65
C ASP A 257 8.24 3.85 36.03
N GLY A 258 8.21 2.82 35.17
CA GLY A 258 7.38 1.63 35.32
C GLY A 258 6.29 1.45 34.25
N ALA A 259 6.00 2.47 33.44
CA ALA A 259 5.14 2.34 32.27
C ALA A 259 5.84 1.54 31.15
N PRO A 260 5.15 0.64 30.43
CA PRO A 260 5.69 0.01 29.25
C PRO A 260 6.11 1.08 28.26
N LYS A 261 7.32 0.97 27.68
CA LYS A 261 7.72 1.89 26.62
C LYS A 261 6.71 1.80 25.48
N GLU A 262 6.14 2.92 25.07
CA GLU A 262 5.03 2.91 24.12
C GLU A 262 5.54 2.99 22.69
N ALA A 263 5.02 2.13 21.82
CA ALA A 263 5.29 2.18 20.39
C ALA A 263 4.59 3.41 19.78
N ILE A 264 5.31 4.16 18.94
CA ILE A 264 4.69 5.11 18.03
C ILE A 264 4.42 4.35 16.73
N ILE A 265 3.23 4.50 16.16
CA ILE A 265 2.86 3.86 14.91
C ILE A 265 2.68 4.90 13.81
N LYS A 266 3.04 4.52 12.59
CA LYS A 266 2.77 5.28 11.37
C LYS A 266 2.17 4.34 10.34
N VAL A 267 1.06 4.74 9.73
CA VAL A 267 0.36 3.99 8.69
C VAL A 267 0.80 4.51 7.32
N ILE A 268 1.13 3.60 6.40
CA ILE A 268 1.67 3.88 5.07
C ILE A 268 0.94 3.07 4.00
N ASP A 269 1.19 3.38 2.72
CA ASP A 269 0.69 2.63 1.55
C ASP A 269 -0.83 2.74 1.31
N PHE A 270 -1.28 3.96 1.00
CA PHE A 270 -2.70 4.26 0.73
C PHE A 270 -3.08 4.10 -0.76
N ASN A 271 -2.36 3.29 -1.54
CA ASN A 271 -2.60 3.15 -2.99
C ASN A 271 -3.91 2.45 -3.34
N VAL A 272 -4.55 1.79 -2.38
CA VAL A 272 -5.88 1.18 -2.51
C VAL A 272 -6.91 1.83 -1.58
N ALA A 273 -6.60 3.01 -1.03
CA ALA A 273 -7.47 3.70 -0.11
C ALA A 273 -8.68 4.36 -0.82
N HIS A 274 -9.77 4.50 -0.07
CA HIS A 274 -10.98 5.16 -0.52
C HIS A 274 -11.22 6.45 0.27
N VAL A 275 -11.31 7.58 -0.44
CA VAL A 275 -11.76 8.85 0.14
C VAL A 275 -13.29 8.87 0.18
N ARG A 276 -13.85 8.71 1.38
CA ARG A 276 -15.28 8.41 1.62
C ARG A 276 -16.20 9.53 1.15
N PHE A 277 -15.81 10.78 1.38
CA PHE A 277 -16.65 11.95 1.11
C PHE A 277 -16.28 12.70 -0.17
N HIS A 278 -15.50 12.08 -1.07
CA HIS A 278 -15.17 12.68 -2.36
C HIS A 278 -16.44 12.76 -3.25
N PRO A 279 -16.69 13.87 -3.98
CA PRO A 279 -17.90 14.02 -4.82
C PRO A 279 -18.08 12.95 -5.90
N MET A 280 -16.98 12.33 -6.34
CA MET A 280 -16.99 11.26 -7.34
C MET A 280 -17.00 9.84 -6.71
N ASN A 281 -17.11 9.72 -5.39
CA ASN A 281 -17.29 8.43 -4.76
C ASN A 281 -18.67 7.88 -5.12
N LYS A 282 -18.73 6.68 -5.70
CA LYS A 282 -19.99 6.02 -6.08
C LYS A 282 -20.86 5.72 -4.87
N ASP A 283 -20.24 5.47 -3.73
CA ASP A 283 -20.91 5.13 -2.47
C ASP A 283 -21.12 6.35 -1.56
N LEU A 284 -20.96 7.57 -2.08
CA LEU A 284 -21.04 8.81 -1.30
C LEU A 284 -22.35 8.94 -0.51
N GLU A 285 -23.47 8.51 -1.08
CA GLU A 285 -24.77 8.60 -0.40
C GLU A 285 -24.86 7.62 0.78
N ILE A 286 -24.32 6.40 0.63
CA ILE A 286 -24.22 5.42 1.71
C ILE A 286 -23.32 5.97 2.82
N GLU A 287 -22.18 6.55 2.45
CA GLU A 287 -21.25 7.16 3.40
C GLU A 287 -21.87 8.32 4.19
N ARG A 288 -22.72 9.13 3.55
CA ARG A 288 -23.48 10.20 4.22
C ARG A 288 -24.52 9.66 5.19
N ILE A 289 -25.22 8.58 4.83
CA ILE A 289 -26.18 7.93 5.72
C ILE A 289 -25.46 7.40 6.96
N ILE A 290 -24.37 6.65 6.76
CA ILE A 290 -23.54 6.13 7.86
C ILE A 290 -23.02 7.27 8.74
N GLN A 291 -22.54 8.36 8.15
CA GLN A 291 -22.06 9.51 8.90
C GLN A 291 -23.18 10.15 9.73
N LYS A 292 -24.36 10.34 9.15
CA LYS A 292 -25.52 10.94 9.82
C LYS A 292 -26.01 10.08 10.99
N GLU A 293 -26.04 8.76 10.85
CA GLU A 293 -26.39 7.84 11.94
C GLU A 293 -25.40 7.94 13.11
N ARG A 294 -24.14 8.28 12.81
CA ARG A 294 -23.08 8.45 13.81
C ARG A 294 -23.04 9.82 14.47
N GLU A 295 -23.66 10.85 13.89
CA GLU A 295 -23.65 12.20 14.47
C GLU A 295 -24.19 12.22 15.91
N GLY A 296 -25.18 11.38 16.22
CA GLY A 296 -25.74 11.25 17.57
C GLY A 296 -24.76 10.68 18.61
N TRP A 297 -23.63 10.11 18.17
CA TRP A 297 -22.60 9.55 19.04
C TRP A 297 -21.35 10.44 19.18
N PHE A 298 -21.30 11.59 18.49
CA PHE A 298 -20.16 12.51 18.58
C PHE A 298 -19.87 12.90 20.05
N PRO A 299 -18.60 12.93 20.50
CA PRO A 299 -17.35 12.83 19.73
C PRO A 299 -16.75 11.42 19.64
N LYS A 300 -17.55 10.35 19.83
CA LYS A 300 -17.02 8.99 19.82
C LYS A 300 -16.59 8.54 18.42
N LEU A 301 -15.47 7.83 18.38
CA LEU A 301 -14.91 7.28 17.15
C LEU A 301 -15.61 5.99 16.71
N PRO A 302 -15.55 5.66 15.41
CA PRO A 302 -15.91 4.35 14.89
C PRO A 302 -15.17 3.23 15.64
N SER A 303 -15.91 2.32 16.28
CA SER A 303 -15.28 1.22 17.02
C SER A 303 -14.49 0.28 16.08
N PRO A 304 -13.23 -0.06 16.44
CA PRO A 304 -12.47 -1.11 15.75
C PRO A 304 -13.19 -2.44 15.68
N LEU A 305 -14.10 -2.73 16.64
CA LEU A 305 -14.86 -3.96 16.69
C LEU A 305 -15.67 -4.20 15.43
N LEU A 306 -16.29 -3.17 14.87
CA LEU A 306 -17.10 -3.28 13.66
C LEU A 306 -16.24 -3.34 12.39
N ARG A 307 -15.01 -2.83 12.46
CA ARG A 307 -14.11 -2.73 11.30
C ARG A 307 -13.23 -3.95 11.11
N PHE A 308 -12.90 -4.65 12.21
CA PHE A 308 -11.93 -5.75 12.20
C PHE A 308 -12.50 -7.10 12.69
N TYR A 309 -13.81 -7.19 12.95
CA TYR A 309 -14.44 -8.47 13.27
C TYR A 309 -14.25 -9.46 12.12
N HIS A 310 -13.59 -10.60 12.38
CA HIS A 310 -13.19 -11.58 11.36
C HIS A 310 -12.38 -10.97 10.19
N SER A 311 -11.61 -9.91 10.45
CA SER A 311 -10.76 -9.26 9.43
C SER A 311 -9.37 -8.95 9.97
N LEU A 312 -8.90 -9.75 10.93
CA LEU A 312 -7.55 -9.67 11.50
C LEU A 312 -6.57 -10.67 10.87
N ASP A 313 -6.94 -11.32 9.76
CA ASP A 313 -6.18 -12.43 9.15
C ASP A 313 -4.70 -12.11 8.95
N GLY A 314 -4.38 -10.90 8.44
CA GLY A 314 -2.98 -10.47 8.24
C GLY A 314 -2.20 -10.37 9.56
N PHE A 315 -2.83 -9.89 10.63
CA PHE A 315 -2.22 -9.82 11.96
C PHE A 315 -2.07 -11.19 12.58
N VAL A 316 -3.06 -12.06 12.40
CA VAL A 316 -3.04 -13.45 12.89
C VAL A 316 -1.95 -14.25 12.19
N TRP A 317 -1.90 -14.18 10.86
CA TRP A 317 -0.93 -14.91 10.04
C TRP A 317 0.51 -14.56 10.41
N GLU A 318 0.77 -13.29 10.71
CA GLU A 318 2.09 -12.83 11.14
C GLU A 318 2.37 -13.03 12.64
N GLY A 319 1.40 -13.55 13.40
CA GLY A 319 1.56 -13.88 14.83
C GLY A 319 1.41 -12.69 15.78
N TRP A 320 0.82 -11.58 15.32
CA TRP A 320 0.52 -10.40 16.12
C TRP A 320 -0.69 -10.59 17.04
N CYS A 321 -1.67 -11.40 16.60
CA CYS A 321 -2.89 -11.71 17.34
C CYS A 321 -3.04 -13.22 17.58
N PRO A 322 -3.82 -13.65 18.58
CA PRO A 322 -4.24 -15.04 18.71
C PRO A 322 -4.93 -15.52 17.44
N ASN A 323 -4.71 -16.78 17.05
CA ASN A 323 -5.36 -17.37 15.89
C ASN A 323 -6.82 -17.70 16.21
N ASP A 324 -7.70 -17.55 15.21
CA ASP A 324 -9.05 -18.09 15.27
C ASP A 324 -8.96 -19.60 14.99
N ASP A 325 -8.61 -20.40 15.99
CA ASP A 325 -8.72 -21.86 15.89
C ASP A 325 -10.21 -22.24 16.00
N PRO A 326 -10.81 -22.83 14.95
CA PRO A 326 -12.22 -23.19 14.92
C PRO A 326 -12.62 -24.26 15.95
N ASP A 327 -11.66 -24.96 16.56
CA ASP A 327 -11.91 -25.88 17.67
C ASP A 327 -11.85 -25.18 19.05
N SER A 328 -11.50 -23.89 19.08
CA SER A 328 -11.37 -23.06 20.30
C SER A 328 -12.24 -21.79 20.22
N ASP A 329 -13.56 -21.98 20.23
CA ASP A 329 -14.59 -20.92 20.21
C ASP A 329 -14.50 -19.87 21.36
N HIS A 330 -13.45 -19.89 22.18
CA HIS A 330 -13.29 -19.07 23.37
C HIS A 330 -11.95 -18.30 23.47
N GLU A 331 -11.07 -18.34 22.46
CA GLU A 331 -9.75 -17.65 22.54
C GLU A 331 -9.26 -16.98 21.23
N GLY A 332 -10.11 -16.91 20.19
CA GLY A 332 -9.75 -16.36 18.88
C GLY A 332 -9.51 -14.84 18.81
N SER A 333 -9.02 -14.38 17.66
CA SER A 333 -8.71 -12.98 17.34
C SER A 333 -9.92 -12.05 17.53
N SER A 334 -11.13 -12.50 17.18
CA SER A 334 -12.37 -11.73 17.35
C SER A 334 -12.76 -11.55 18.82
N LEU A 335 -12.54 -12.56 19.66
CA LEU A 335 -12.76 -12.43 21.12
C LEU A 335 -11.68 -11.59 21.79
N TRP A 336 -10.42 -11.75 21.35
CA TRP A 336 -9.33 -10.88 21.77
C TRP A 336 -9.68 -9.42 21.47
N LEU A 337 -10.11 -9.13 20.24
CA LEU A 337 -10.54 -7.79 19.79
C LEU A 337 -11.68 -7.27 20.68
N TRP A 338 -12.72 -8.09 20.92
CA TRP A 338 -13.80 -7.76 21.84
C TRP A 338 -13.30 -7.35 23.22
N ASN A 339 -12.40 -8.13 23.81
CA ASN A 339 -11.86 -7.82 25.13
C ASN A 339 -10.99 -6.57 25.16
N GLN A 340 -10.38 -6.15 24.04
CA GLN A 340 -9.57 -4.93 23.97
C GLN A 340 -10.40 -3.63 23.91
N PHE A 341 -11.62 -3.68 23.35
CA PHE A 341 -12.36 -2.48 22.95
C PHE A 341 -13.81 -2.37 23.44
N LYS A 342 -14.43 -3.45 23.94
CA LYS A 342 -15.87 -3.45 24.31
C LYS A 342 -16.27 -2.36 25.33
N ASP A 343 -15.37 -2.04 26.25
CA ASP A 343 -15.60 -1.10 27.35
C ASP A 343 -14.89 0.25 27.15
N ASP A 344 -14.30 0.49 25.96
CA ASP A 344 -13.52 1.68 25.67
C ASP A 344 -14.44 2.84 25.24
N ASP A 345 -14.54 3.85 26.12
CA ASP A 345 -15.49 4.95 26.01
C ASP A 345 -15.15 5.96 24.90
N ARG A 346 -13.96 5.88 24.30
CA ARG A 346 -13.60 6.66 23.12
C ARG A 346 -14.39 6.24 21.88
N TYR A 347 -14.94 5.02 21.86
CA TYR A 347 -15.63 4.47 20.70
C TYR A 347 -17.14 4.43 20.86
N ILE A 348 -17.84 4.38 19.72
CA ILE A 348 -19.28 4.11 19.66
C ILE A 348 -19.51 2.69 20.24
N PRO A 349 -20.39 2.53 21.23
CA PRO A 349 -20.62 1.24 21.86
C PRO A 349 -21.19 0.22 20.88
N VAL A 350 -20.73 -1.02 21.02
CA VAL A 350 -21.07 -2.13 20.14
C VAL A 350 -21.64 -3.26 20.98
N ILE A 351 -22.65 -3.94 20.45
CA ILE A 351 -23.18 -5.19 20.98
C ILE A 351 -22.82 -6.34 20.06
N TRP A 352 -22.43 -7.46 20.67
CA TRP A 352 -22.08 -8.68 19.98
C TRP A 352 -22.74 -9.87 20.65
N ASP A 353 -23.41 -10.70 19.86
CA ASP A 353 -24.02 -11.94 20.33
C ASP A 353 -22.98 -13.07 20.30
N ARG A 354 -22.35 -13.31 21.45
CA ARG A 354 -21.36 -14.38 21.61
C ARG A 354 -21.92 -15.78 21.38
N THR A 355 -23.24 -15.97 21.40
CA THR A 355 -23.87 -17.27 21.11
C THR A 355 -24.00 -17.53 19.61
N ASN A 356 -23.80 -16.49 18.79
CA ASN A 356 -23.79 -16.60 17.35
C ASN A 356 -22.55 -15.87 16.77
N PRO A 357 -21.38 -16.51 16.79
CA PRO A 357 -20.12 -15.90 16.33
C PRO A 357 -20.11 -15.58 14.82
N TRP A 358 -21.09 -16.06 14.05
CA TRP A 358 -21.24 -15.70 12.64
C TRP A 358 -21.98 -14.37 12.45
N LYS A 359 -22.61 -13.84 13.50
CA LYS A 359 -23.29 -12.56 13.44
C LYS A 359 -22.33 -11.44 13.83
N SER A 360 -22.06 -10.55 12.87
CA SER A 360 -21.20 -9.39 13.11
C SER A 360 -21.73 -8.52 14.25
N PRO A 361 -20.83 -7.91 15.05
CA PRO A 361 -21.20 -6.90 16.03
C PRO A 361 -21.95 -5.76 15.36
N ARG A 362 -22.80 -5.05 16.13
CA ARG A 362 -23.54 -3.88 15.65
C ARG A 362 -23.50 -2.76 16.67
N TYR A 363 -23.64 -1.51 16.22
CA TYR A 363 -23.75 -0.38 17.13
C TYR A 363 -24.99 -0.52 18.02
N VAL A 364 -24.89 -0.02 19.25
CA VAL A 364 -26.05 0.17 20.12
C VAL A 364 -26.96 1.22 19.46
N GLU A 365 -28.27 1.01 19.50
CA GLU A 365 -29.24 2.00 19.04
C GLU A 365 -29.37 3.11 20.10
N LEU A 366 -29.42 4.38 19.67
CA LEU A 366 -29.70 5.48 20.58
C LEU A 366 -31.17 5.39 21.04
N GLU A 367 -31.43 5.45 22.34
CA GLU A 367 -32.76 5.25 22.96
C GLU A 367 -33.85 6.27 22.53
N ASN A 368 -33.59 7.16 21.55
CA ASN A 368 -34.54 8.20 21.12
C ASN A 368 -34.77 8.31 19.60
N THR A 369 -34.43 7.31 18.79
CA THR A 369 -34.92 7.26 17.39
C THR A 369 -36.22 6.47 17.28
N SER A 370 -37.24 6.88 18.03
CA SER A 370 -38.62 6.63 17.63
C SER A 370 -38.96 7.59 16.48
N HIS A 371 -38.58 7.21 15.27
CA HIS A 371 -39.24 7.71 14.07
C HIS A 371 -40.06 6.56 13.50
N ASP A 372 -41.36 6.80 13.37
CA ASP A 372 -42.33 5.94 12.70
C ASP A 372 -41.78 5.50 11.34
N ASN A 373 -41.23 4.29 11.28
CA ASN A 373 -40.97 3.60 10.01
C ASN A 373 -42.23 2.84 9.58
N SER A 374 -43.29 3.58 9.28
CA SER A 374 -44.23 3.13 8.26
C SER A 374 -43.78 3.72 6.93
N ASN A 375 -43.23 2.86 6.05
CA ASN A 375 -42.69 3.12 4.71
C ASN A 375 -41.19 3.44 4.60
N LEU A 376 -40.35 2.40 4.76
CA LEU A 376 -39.36 2.04 3.74
C LEU A 376 -38.83 0.63 4.04
N GLY A 377 -39.36 -0.37 3.35
CA GLY A 377 -38.84 -1.73 3.39
C GLY A 377 -37.64 -1.83 2.45
N THR A 378 -36.44 -1.65 3.00
CA THR A 378 -35.21 -2.11 2.34
C THR A 378 -34.27 -2.62 3.43
N LYS A 379 -34.29 -3.93 3.63
CA LYS A 379 -33.22 -4.64 4.32
C LYS A 379 -31.96 -4.48 3.47
N ILE A 380 -30.95 -3.81 4.00
CA ILE A 380 -29.59 -3.98 3.51
C ILE A 380 -29.01 -5.10 4.38
N ASP A 381 -29.35 -6.34 4.01
CA ASP A 381 -28.61 -7.51 4.49
C ASP A 381 -27.30 -7.51 3.68
N GLY A 382 -26.22 -7.06 4.31
CA GLY A 382 -24.87 -7.18 3.76
C GLY A 382 -24.41 -8.62 3.83
N ASN A 383 -24.94 -9.47 2.95
CA ASN A 383 -24.39 -10.78 2.66
C ASN A 383 -25.02 -11.28 1.35
N ASP A 384 -24.27 -11.30 0.25
CA ASP A 384 -24.62 -12.14 -0.88
C ASP A 384 -23.35 -12.78 -1.45
N ASP A 385 -23.09 -13.98 -0.93
CA ASP A 385 -22.41 -15.05 -1.64
C ASP A 385 -23.12 -15.27 -2.99
N VAL A 386 -22.46 -14.92 -4.10
CA VAL A 386 -22.96 -15.27 -5.43
C VAL A 386 -22.71 -16.76 -5.66
N LYS A 387 -23.69 -17.59 -5.30
CA LYS A 387 -23.83 -18.96 -5.84
C LYS A 387 -24.64 -18.91 -7.12
N VAL A 388 -23.95 -19.09 -8.25
CA VAL A 388 -24.58 -19.32 -9.55
C VAL A 388 -25.14 -20.74 -9.57
N HIS A 389 -26.47 -20.86 -9.52
CA HIS A 389 -27.18 -22.02 -10.05
C HIS A 389 -28.16 -21.53 -11.12
N GLY A 390 -28.12 -22.20 -12.27
CA GLY A 390 -28.91 -21.89 -13.44
C GLY A 390 -30.33 -22.43 -13.39
N GLU A 391 -30.96 -22.28 -14.56
CA GLU A 391 -32.32 -22.65 -14.95
C GLU A 391 -33.38 -21.59 -14.63
N ASP A 392 -33.83 -20.90 -15.68
CA ASP A 392 -35.20 -20.96 -16.23
C ASP A 392 -35.19 -20.07 -17.49
N GLY A 393 -35.37 -20.59 -18.70
CA GLY A 393 -36.55 -21.32 -19.12
C GLY A 393 -37.57 -20.32 -19.68
N ILE A 394 -37.27 -19.71 -20.83
CA ILE A 394 -38.26 -18.91 -21.58
C ILE A 394 -38.49 -19.60 -22.92
N ASP A 395 -39.63 -20.26 -23.02
CA ASP A 395 -40.19 -20.79 -24.25
C ASP A 395 -40.53 -19.64 -25.20
N ILE A 396 -39.97 -19.68 -26.41
CA ILE A 396 -40.42 -18.85 -27.53
C ILE A 396 -40.82 -19.80 -28.66
N GLU A 397 -42.11 -19.77 -28.99
CA GLU A 397 -42.72 -20.53 -30.08
C GLU A 397 -42.04 -20.24 -31.42
N MET A 398 -41.72 -21.32 -32.13
CA MET A 398 -41.17 -21.30 -33.48
C MET A 398 -42.27 -20.99 -34.50
N GLY A 399 -42.16 -19.84 -35.17
CA GLY A 399 -42.82 -19.56 -36.45
C GLY A 399 -41.83 -19.69 -37.59
N GLU A 400 -42.08 -20.62 -38.51
CA GLU A 400 -41.27 -20.90 -39.71
C GLU A 400 -41.29 -19.76 -40.75
N THR A 401 -40.30 -19.83 -41.67
CA THR A 401 -40.13 -19.14 -42.97
C THR A 401 -39.56 -17.70 -42.88
N GLU A 402 -38.56 -17.27 -43.66
CA GLU A 402 -38.12 -17.66 -45.01
C GLU A 402 -36.68 -17.10 -45.25
N GLU A 403 -36.02 -17.61 -46.29
CA GLU A 403 -34.64 -17.28 -46.71
C GLU A 403 -34.42 -15.80 -47.03
N GLY A 404 -33.20 -15.29 -46.76
CA GLY A 404 -32.78 -13.95 -47.17
C GLY A 404 -31.27 -13.70 -47.01
N VAL A 405 -30.52 -14.06 -48.04
CA VAL A 405 -29.14 -13.62 -48.39
C VAL A 405 -28.98 -12.10 -48.24
N TRP A 406 -27.86 -11.59 -47.70
CA TRP A 406 -27.10 -10.41 -48.21
C TRP A 406 -25.67 -10.36 -47.66
N ASP A 407 -24.75 -9.96 -48.55
CA ASP A 407 -23.28 -9.98 -48.51
C ASP A 407 -22.59 -8.94 -47.60
N ASP A 408 -21.28 -9.21 -47.37
CA ASP A 408 -20.09 -8.34 -47.24
C ASP A 408 -20.26 -6.88 -46.74
N TRP A 409 -19.49 -6.51 -45.71
CA TRP A 409 -18.45 -5.44 -45.71
C TRP A 409 -17.49 -5.61 -44.53
#